data_AF-A0A6P0SRE4-F1
#
_entry.id   AF-A0A6P0SRE4-F1
#
_cell.length_a   1.000
_cell.length_b   1.000
_cell.length_c   1.000
_cell.angle_alpha   90.00
_cell.angle_beta   90.00
_cell.angle_gamma   90.00
#
_symmetry.space_group_name_H-M   'P 1'
#
loop_
_entity.id
_entity.type
_entity.pdbx_description
1 polymer ?
#
loop_
_entity_poly.entity_id
_entity_poly.type
_entity_poly.pdbx_seq_one_letter_code
_entity_poly.pdbx_strand_id
1 'polypeptide(L)' 'EISDRLFISPRTVQTHLSSILHKLKLHNRSQLVRFAYEQGYKRPKE' A
#
# COMPACT_ATOMS: atom_id res chain seq x y z
N GLU A 1 6.93 -10.24 5.79
CA GLU A 1 7.40 -9.46 4.62
C GLU A 1 7.38 -7.93 4.82
N ILE A 2 6.23 -7.25 4.95
CA ILE A 2 6.19 -5.79 5.18
C ILE A 2 6.30 -5.44 6.67
N SER A 3 5.58 -6.17 7.53
CA SER A 3 5.64 -6.04 8.99
C SER A 3 7.06 -6.09 9.52
N ASP A 4 7.83 -7.05 9.01
CA ASP A 4 9.16 -7.38 9.52
C ASP A 4 10.19 -6.34 9.06
N ARG A 5 10.06 -5.85 7.82
CA ARG A 5 10.91 -4.77 7.28
C ARG A 5 10.66 -3.42 7.99
N LEU A 6 9.45 -3.21 8.48
CA LEU A 6 9.03 -1.97 9.14
C LEU A 6 8.97 -2.08 10.68
N PHE A 7 9.33 -3.24 11.25
CA PHE A 7 9.27 -3.53 12.69
C PHE A 7 7.91 -3.23 13.34
N ILE A 8 6.81 -3.51 12.64
CA ILE A 8 5.44 -3.28 13.11
C ILE A 8 4.57 -4.53 12.98
N SER A 9 3.49 -4.60 13.78
CA SER A 9 2.59 -5.74 13.72
C SER A 9 1.88 -5.86 12.36
N PRO A 10 1.55 -7.08 11.90
CA PRO A 10 0.74 -7.28 10.69
C PRO A 10 -0.64 -6.60 10.76
N ARG A 11 -1.20 -6.43 11.96
CA ARG A 11 -2.44 -5.67 12.17
C ARG A 11 -2.23 -4.19 11.87
N THR A 12 -1.12 -3.61 12.32
CA THR A 12 -0.75 -2.21 12.04
C THR A 12 -0.62 -1.96 10.54
N VAL A 13 0.02 -2.87 9.81
CA VAL A 13 0.12 -2.79 8.33
C VAL A 13 -1.27 -2.75 7.68
N GLN A 14 -2.22 -3.59 8.15
CA GLN A 14 -3.59 -3.59 7.64
C GLN A 14 -4.31 -2.26 7.93
N THR A 15 -4.15 -1.71 9.14
CA THR A 15 -4.73 -0.40 9.49
C THR A 15 -4.20 0.73 8.60
N HIS A 16 -2.89 0.75 8.32
CA HIS A 16 -2.30 1.72 7.39
C HIS A 16 -2.85 1.55 5.98
N LEU A 17 -2.97 0.31 5.50
CA LEU A 17 -3.52 0.03 4.18
C LEU A 17 -4.97 0.51 4.05
N SER A 18 -5.83 0.20 5.02
CA SER A 18 -7.23 0.67 5.03
C SER A 18 -7.30 2.20 5.03
N SER A 19 -6.42 2.86 5.79
CA SER A 19 -6.33 4.32 5.82
C SER A 19 -5.90 4.89 4.47
N ILE A 20 -4.94 4.26 3.78
CA ILE A 20 -4.48 4.67 2.44
C ILE A 20 -5.60 4.51 1.41
N LEU A 21 -6.27 3.36 1.40
CA LEU A 21 -7.41 3.10 0.51
C LEU A 21 -8.52 4.14 0.73
N HIS A 22 -8.87 4.44 1.98
CA HIS A 22 -9.87 5.45 2.30
C HIS A 22 -9.46 6.85 1.83
N LYS A 23 -8.22 7.29 2.11
CA LYS A 23 -7.71 8.61 1.69
C LYS A 23 -7.70 8.77 0.17
N LEU A 24 -7.43 7.69 -0.57
CA LEU A 24 -7.39 7.69 -2.03
C LEU A 24 -8.74 7.32 -2.67
N LYS A 25 -9.78 7.08 -1.87
CA LYS A 25 -11.11 6.63 -2.32
C LYS A 25 -11.04 5.35 -3.18
N LEU A 26 -10.21 4.41 -2.78
CA LEU A 26 -10.02 3.11 -3.41
C LEU A 26 -10.65 2.00 -2.56
N HIS A 27 -11.11 0.94 -3.20
CA HIS A 27 -11.84 -0.15 -2.55
C HIS A 27 -10.99 -1.41 -2.33
N ASN A 28 -9.90 -1.59 -3.08
CA ASN A 28 -9.05 -2.77 -2.97
C ASN A 28 -7.58 -2.52 -3.34
N ARG A 29 -6.72 -3.50 -3.01
CA ARG A 29 -5.29 -3.44 -3.31
C ARG A 29 -4.99 -3.35 -4.81
N SER A 30 -5.75 -4.00 -5.67
CA SER A 30 -5.51 -3.97 -7.12
C SER A 30 -5.68 -2.56 -7.68
N GLN A 31 -6.69 -1.82 -7.19
CA GLN A 31 -6.87 -0.41 -7.51
C GLN A 31 -5.73 0.45 -6.98
N LEU A 32 -5.22 0.16 -5.77
CA LEU A 32 -4.06 0.87 -5.21
C LEU A 32 -2.79 0.66 -6.06
N VAL A 33 -2.56 -0.56 -6.54
CA VAL A 33 -1.44 -0.87 -7.43
C VAL A 33 -1.58 -0.12 -8.75
N ARG A 34 -2.77 -0.16 -9.37
CA ARG A 34 -3.04 0.60 -10.60
C ARG A 34 -2.85 2.10 -10.40
N PHE A 35 -3.42 2.66 -9.34
CA PHE A 35 -3.27 4.07 -8.98
C PHE A 35 -1.80 4.45 -8.84
N ALA A 36 -0.98 3.63 -8.17
CA ALA A 36 0.45 3.89 -8.05
C ALA A 36 1.12 4.01 -9.44
N TYR A 37 0.85 3.07 -10.36
CA TYR A 37 1.39 3.14 -11.71
C TYR A 37 0.91 4.35 -12.51
N GLU A 38 -0.37 4.71 -12.41
CA GLU A 38 -0.94 5.91 -13.06
C GLU A 38 -0.31 7.20 -12.52
N GLN A 39 0.08 7.23 -11.23
CA GLN A 39 0.81 8.34 -10.61
C GLN A 39 2.32 8.32 -10.88
N GLY A 40 2.81 7.43 -11.75
CA GLY A 40 4.23 7.37 -12.12
C GLY A 40 5.11 6.61 -11.14
N TYR A 41 4.53 5.88 -10.18
CA TYR A 41 5.28 4.96 -9.33
C TYR A 41 5.86 3.84 -10.20
N LYS A 42 7.18 3.72 -10.19
CA LYS A 42 7.92 2.64 -10.84
C LYS A 42 8.43 1.71 -9.75
N ARG A 43 8.33 0.40 -9.97
CA ARG A 43 8.99 -0.56 -9.07
C ARG A 43 10.48 -0.20 -9.03
N PRO A 44 11.09 -0.05 -7.85
CA PRO A 44 12.53 0.13 -7.76
C PRO A 44 13.19 -1.03 -8.50
N LYS A 45 14.12 -0.71 -9.41
CA LYS A 45 15.00 -1.71 -10.01
C LYS A 45 15.93 -2.19 -8.91
N GLU A 46 16.01 -3.50 -8.72
CA GLU A 46 17.11 -4.13 -7.97
C GLU A 46 18.46 -3.79 -8.61
#